data_AF-A0A2W0EL89-F1
#
_entry.id   AF-A0A2W0EL89-F1
#
_cell.length_a   1.000
_cell.length_b   1.000
_cell.length_c   1.000
_cell.angle_alpha   90.00
_cell.angle_beta   90.00
_cell.angle_gamma   90.00
#
_symmetry.space_group_name_H-M   'P 1'
#
loop_
_entity.id
_entity.type
_entity.pdbx_description
1 polymer ?
#
loop_
_entity_poly.entity_id
_entity_poly.type
_entity_poly.pdbx_seq_one_letter_code
_entity_poly.pdbx_strand_id
1 'polypeptide(L)' 'MSAQRSPLIETRSIDFIPESERHGSLYSQFTLWLGANLQITAIVTGALAVVLGGDVFWSLIGLLIGQVLGGAVVAL' A
#
# COMPACT_ATOMS: atom_id res chain seq x y z
N MET A 1 34.87 27.51 18.04
CA MET A 1 33.59 26.91 18.49
C MET A 1 33.00 26.14 17.32
N SER A 2 33.39 24.88 17.17
CA SER A 2 32.88 23.97 16.14
C SER A 2 31.53 23.42 16.61
N ALA A 3 30.46 23.72 15.87
CA ALA A 3 29.15 23.13 16.09
C ALA A 3 29.21 21.63 15.78
N GLN A 4 29.25 20.82 16.83
CA GLN A 4 29.21 19.37 16.75
C GLN A 4 27.80 18.97 16.32
N ARG A 5 27.58 18.72 15.02
CA ARG A 5 26.37 18.03 14.56
C ARG A 5 26.45 16.63 15.16
N SER A 6 25.63 16.33 16.17
CA SER A 6 25.43 14.95 16.60
C SER A 6 25.12 14.11 15.37
N PRO A 7 25.82 13.00 15.15
CA PRO A 7 25.35 12.03 14.18
C PRO A 7 23.99 11.59 14.71
N LEU A 8 22.93 11.85 13.95
CA LEU A 8 21.62 11.29 14.22
C LEU A 8 21.73 9.78 13.93
N ILE A 9 22.37 9.05 14.85
CA ILE A 9 22.46 7.61 14.82
C ILE A 9 21.03 7.14 15.01
N GLU A 10 20.42 6.71 13.92
CA GLU A 10 19.07 6.17 13.86
C GLU A 10 19.01 4.95 14.78
N THR A 11 18.59 5.18 16.04
CA THR A 11 18.72 4.22 17.15
C THR A 11 17.76 3.03 17.00
N ARG A 12 16.88 3.04 15.99
CA ARG A 12 15.77 2.09 15.82
C ARG A 12 15.55 1.77 14.34
N SER A 13 16.52 1.14 13.67
CA SER A 13 16.36 0.77 12.26
C SER A 13 15.56 -0.55 12.08
N ILE A 14 15.66 -1.50 13.01
CA ILE A 14 15.00 -2.84 12.97
C ILE A 14 14.27 -3.18 14.29
N ASP A 15 14.30 -2.27 15.26
CA ASP A 15 13.80 -2.55 16.60
C ASP A 15 12.27 -2.60 16.68
N PHE A 16 11.76 -3.50 17.52
CA PHE A 16 10.34 -3.72 17.75
C PHE A 16 9.64 -2.45 18.25
N ILE A 17 8.56 -2.06 17.56
CA ILE A 17 7.72 -0.90 17.93
C ILE A 17 6.81 -1.32 19.10
N PRO A 18 6.97 -0.74 20.31
CA PRO A 18 6.17 -1.10 21.47
C PRO A 18 4.68 -0.83 21.23
N GLU A 19 3.80 -1.67 21.80
CA GLU A 19 2.35 -1.62 21.56
C GLU A 19 1.71 -0.27 21.94
N SER A 20 2.30 0.45 22.90
CA SER A 20 1.86 1.80 23.31
C SER A 20 2.05 2.87 22.24
N GLU A 21 2.84 2.62 21.19
CA GLU A 21 3.05 3.53 20.08
C GLU A 21 2.31 3.09 18.79
N ARG A 22 1.72 1.89 18.79
CA ARG A 22 0.90 1.36 17.67
C ARG A 22 -0.49 2.01 17.66
N HIS A 23 -0.55 3.26 17.22
CA HIS A 23 -1.80 4.00 17.00
C HIS A 23 -2.46 3.68 15.64
N GLY A 24 -1.96 2.66 14.94
CA GLY A 24 -2.43 2.27 13.61
C GLY A 24 -3.85 1.70 13.65
N SER A 25 -4.84 2.58 13.52
CA SER A 25 -6.25 2.20 13.32
C SER A 25 -6.42 1.41 12.02
N LEU A 26 -7.44 0.55 11.96
CA LEU A 26 -7.85 -0.19 10.74
C LEU A 26 -8.01 0.75 9.54
N TYR A 27 -8.54 1.95 9.76
CA TYR A 27 -8.65 2.96 8.72
C TYR A 27 -7.28 3.44 8.25
N SER A 28 -6.32 3.67 9.15
CA SER A 28 -4.97 4.08 8.77
C SER A 28 -4.28 3.01 7.92
N GLN A 29 -4.49 1.73 8.22
CA GLN A 29 -3.97 0.63 7.40
C GLN A 29 -4.62 0.60 6.02
N PHE A 30 -5.94 0.81 5.92
CA PHE A 30 -6.64 0.91 4.64
C PHE A 30 -6.14 2.10 3.82
N THR A 31 -5.98 3.28 4.41
CA THR A 31 -5.51 4.47 3.67
C THR A 31 -4.06 4.31 3.20
N LEU A 32 -3.20 3.68 4.02
CA LEU A 32 -1.83 3.35 3.64
C LEU A 32 -1.79 2.31 2.52
N TRP A 33 -2.60 1.26 2.64
CA TRP A 33 -2.74 0.24 1.60
C TRP A 33 -3.27 0.83 0.30
N LEU A 34 -4.31 1.66 0.35
CA LEU A 34 -4.87 2.35 -0.81
C LEU A 34 -3.83 3.27 -1.45
N GLY A 35 -3.13 4.08 -0.63
CA GLY A 35 -2.06 4.96 -1.09
C GLY A 35 -0.92 4.21 -1.78
N ALA A 36 -0.54 3.04 -1.25
CA ALA A 36 0.47 2.17 -1.87
C ALA A 36 -0.03 1.50 -3.16
N ASN A 37 -1.33 1.22 -3.26
CA ASN A 37 -1.94 0.61 -4.45
C ASN A 37 -2.30 1.64 -5.55
N LEU A 38 -2.39 2.94 -5.22
CA LEU A 38 -2.61 4.06 -6.15
C LEU A 38 -1.34 4.37 -6.98
N GLN A 39 -0.83 3.38 -7.68
CA GLN A 39 0.32 3.50 -8.57
C GLN A 39 -0.11 3.57 -10.04
N ILE A 40 0.71 4.23 -10.88
CA ILE A 40 0.46 4.40 -12.32
C ILE A 40 0.23 3.03 -13.00
N THR A 41 0.96 2.00 -12.56
CA THR A 41 0.79 0.62 -13.04
C THR A 41 -0.66 0.15 -12.91
N ALA A 42 -1.33 0.43 -11.78
CA ALA A 42 -2.72 0.01 -11.57
C ALA A 42 -3.68 0.71 -12.55
N ILE A 43 -3.43 2.00 -12.82
CA ILE A 43 -4.20 2.78 -13.80
C ILE A 43 -4.01 2.19 -15.21
N VAL A 44 -2.77 1.91 -15.61
CA VAL A 44 -2.44 1.33 -16.92
C VAL A 44 -3.05 -0.06 -17.07
N THR A 45 -2.94 -0.93 -16.06
CA THR A 45 -3.57 -2.25 -16.06
C THR A 45 -5.08 -2.16 -16.22
N GLY A 46 -5.74 -1.24 -15.51
CA GLY A 46 -7.18 -1.00 -15.66
C GLY A 46 -7.58 -0.53 -17.05
N ALA A 47 -6.82 0.40 -17.63
CA ALA A 47 -7.04 0.88 -19.00
C ALA A 47 -6.84 -0.24 -20.03
N LEU A 48 -5.80 -1.07 -19.86
CA LEU A 48 -5.54 -2.21 -20.74
C LEU A 48 -6.67 -3.24 -20.70
N ALA A 49 -7.23 -3.53 -19.52
CA ALA A 49 -8.35 -4.46 -19.39
C ALA A 49 -9.56 -4.06 -20.25
N VAL A 50 -9.83 -2.76 -20.36
CA VAL A 50 -10.90 -2.21 -21.21
C VAL A 50 -10.51 -2.22 -22.69
N VAL A 51 -9.30 -1.75 -23.02
CA VAL A 51 -8.84 -1.62 -24.41
C VAL A 51 -8.67 -2.97 -25.11
N LEU A 52 -8.31 -4.02 -24.37
CA LEU A 52 -8.16 -5.39 -24.89
C LEU A 52 -9.51 -6.08 -25.19
N GLY A 53 -10.64 -5.38 -25.07
CA GLY A 53 -11.96 -5.87 -25.46
C GLY A 53 -12.86 -6.28 -24.29
N GLY A 54 -12.47 -5.98 -23.05
CA GLY A 54 -13.34 -6.13 -21.89
C GLY A 54 -14.34 -4.99 -21.79
N ASP A 55 -15.63 -5.30 -21.67
CA ASP A 55 -16.62 -4.33 -21.23
C ASP A 55 -16.14 -3.68 -19.92
N VAL A 56 -16.28 -2.35 -19.80
CA VAL A 56 -15.87 -1.57 -18.61
C VAL A 56 -16.47 -2.19 -17.35
N PHE A 57 -17.71 -2.68 -17.43
CA PHE A 57 -18.38 -3.33 -16.31
C PHE A 57 -17.68 -4.62 -15.87
N TRP A 58 -17.36 -5.50 -16.82
CA TRP A 58 -16.67 -6.77 -16.52
C TRP A 58 -15.21 -6.56 -16.12
N SER A 59 -14.56 -5.53 -16.67
CA SER A 59 -13.21 -5.12 -16.27
C SER A 59 -13.18 -4.66 -14.80
N LEU A 60 -14.15 -3.86 -14.37
CA LEU A 60 -14.27 -3.43 -12.96
C LEU A 60 -14.49 -4.62 -12.02
N ILE A 61 -15.36 -5.57 -12.39
CA ILE A 61 -15.59 -6.78 -11.58
C ILE A 61 -14.32 -7.63 -11.51
N GLY A 62 -13.63 -7.84 -12.64
CA GLY A 62 -12.38 -8.59 -12.69
C GLY A 62 -11.28 -7.97 -11.82
N LEU A 63 -11.12 -6.64 -11.86
CA LEU A 63 -10.19 -5.92 -10.99
C LEU A 63 -10.57 -6.04 -9.51
N LEU A 64 -11.86 -5.94 -9.18
CA LEU A 64 -12.34 -6.08 -7.81
C LEU A 64 -12.04 -7.47 -7.25
N ILE A 65 -12.35 -8.51 -8.02
CA ILE A 65 -12.05 -9.90 -7.64
C ILE A 65 -10.54 -10.10 -7.49
N GLY A 66 -9.74 -9.57 -8.43
CA GLY A 66 -8.28 -9.62 -8.35
C GLY A 66 -7.72 -8.99 -7.07
N GLN A 67 -8.23 -7.82 -6.67
CA GLN A 67 -7.83 -7.16 -5.42
C GLN A 67 -8.27 -7.95 -4.17
N VAL A 68 -9.46 -8.54 -4.18
CA VAL A 68 -9.94 -9.37 -3.06
C VAL A 68 -9.09 -10.63 -2.92
N LEU A 69 -8.78 -11.31 -4.03
CA LEU A 69 -7.93 -12.49 -4.03
C LEU A 69 -6.49 -12.16 -3.60
N GLY A 70 -5.91 -11.07 -4.12
CA GLY A 70 -4.58 -10.61 -3.73
C GLY A 70 -4.52 -10.25 -2.25
N GLY A 71 -5.52 -9.51 -1.74
CA GLY A 71 -5.63 -9.19 -0.32
C GLY A 71 -5.80 -10.43 0.56
N ALA A 72 -6.61 -11.40 0.15
CA ALA A 72 -6.82 -12.64 0.89
C ALA A 72 -5.54 -13.47 1.04
N VAL A 73 -4.68 -13.52 0.03
CA VAL A 73 -3.38 -14.24 0.09
C VAL A 73 -2.42 -13.59 1.08
N VAL A 74 -2.39 -12.26 1.14
CA VAL A 74 -1.49 -11.53 2.07
C VAL A 74 -2.04 -11.49 3.50
N ALA A 75 -3.35 -11.68 3.66
CA ALA A 75 -4.02 -11.74 4.95
C ALA A 75 -3.96 -13.13 5.63
N LEU A 76 -3.58 -14.18 4.91
CA LEU A 76 -3.36 -15.54 5.41
C LEU A 76 -1.99 -15.69 6.06
#